data_AF-A7I6H6-F1
#
_entry.id   AF-A7I6H6-F1
#
_cell.length_a   1.000
_cell.length_b   1.000
_cell.length_c   1.000
_cell.angle_alpha   90.00
_cell.angle_beta   90.00
_cell.angle_gamma   90.00
#
_symmetry.space_group_name_H-M   'P 1'
#
loop_
_entity.id
_entity.type
_entity.pdbx_description
1 polymer ?
#
loop_
_entity_poly.entity_id
_entity_poly.type
_entity_poly.pdbx_seq_one_letter_code
_entity_poly.pdbx_strand_id
1 'polypeptide(L)'
;MPKVVPLPTRALGAEPGAPDPAALATWVADHRGAKADLHAYQLDCSLAPQLASGITFPCAGGLFCQDRIRECLIGLNAEMEAAVEEIHVETRALAEDAARLAAEKKGIWCALPAPSSLGIADRYYRDNEEWCAAMTNAYRTMMRAMRDAGVSGHVLICTTVDDQEVASLAGKKAFFFAPEPRGTALETLMEYQREIAVSPKMLETAIDLANQYEVNRWIIVDPDKEAIRLVLSHADADQVTGGGYCTEECGSYWEQIVKKAAYIM
;
A
#
# COMPACT_ATOMS: atom_id res chain seq x y z
N MET A 1 3.28 38.27 7.94
CA MET A 1 2.87 37.34 6.86
C MET A 1 2.62 35.99 7.51
N PRO A 2 1.50 35.32 7.22
CA PRO A 2 1.21 34.04 7.83
C PRO A 2 2.19 32.97 7.31
N LYS A 3 2.63 32.05 8.18
CA LYS A 3 3.73 31.12 7.87
C LYS A 3 3.16 29.83 7.29
N VAL A 4 3.61 29.45 6.10
CA VAL A 4 3.26 28.13 5.52
C VAL A 4 4.15 27.07 6.15
N VAL A 5 3.53 26.05 6.74
CA VAL A 5 4.21 24.91 7.39
C VAL A 5 3.91 23.64 6.58
N PRO A 6 4.93 22.98 6.01
CA PRO A 6 4.73 21.72 5.29
C PRO A 6 4.49 20.57 6.27
N LEU A 7 3.64 19.63 5.89
CA LEU A 7 3.46 18.34 6.55
C LEU A 7 4.30 17.27 5.84
N PRO A 8 4.77 16.22 6.54
CA PRO A 8 5.31 15.05 5.89
C PRO A 8 4.31 14.45 4.90
N THR A 9 4.82 13.81 3.84
CA THR A 9 3.99 13.15 2.82
C THR A 9 4.25 11.66 2.74
N ARG A 10 3.20 10.86 2.56
CA ARG A 10 3.29 9.40 2.46
C ARG A 10 2.51 8.89 1.27
N ALA A 11 3.17 8.09 0.44
CA ALA A 11 2.49 7.32 -0.58
C ALA A 11 1.91 6.04 0.02
N LEU A 12 0.74 5.66 -0.46
CA LEU A 12 0.05 4.43 -0.10
C LEU A 12 0.10 3.39 -1.23
N GLY A 13 0.70 3.75 -2.36
CA GLY A 13 0.80 2.94 -3.59
C GLY A 13 0.48 3.76 -4.83
N ALA A 14 0.57 3.12 -5.99
CA ALA A 14 0.10 3.66 -7.25
C ALA A 14 -0.31 2.54 -8.21
N GLU A 15 -1.29 2.83 -9.06
CA GLU A 15 -1.72 1.99 -10.18
C GLU A 15 -1.21 2.61 -11.48
N PRO A 16 0.06 2.35 -11.87
CA PRO A 16 0.53 2.75 -13.18
C PRO A 16 -0.35 2.07 -14.23
N GLY A 17 -0.87 2.88 -15.17
CA GLY A 17 -1.66 2.36 -16.28
C GLY A 17 -0.86 1.40 -17.17
N ALA A 18 -1.51 0.90 -18.23
CA ALA A 18 -0.86 0.03 -19.19
C ALA A 18 0.43 0.69 -19.75
N PRO A 19 1.51 -0.09 -19.92
CA PRO A 19 2.76 0.43 -20.44
C PRO A 19 2.56 1.06 -21.82
N ASP A 20 3.03 2.29 -22.01
CA ASP A 20 3.21 2.83 -23.35
C ASP A 20 4.32 2.02 -24.06
N PRO A 21 4.09 1.47 -25.27
CA PRO A 21 5.08 0.64 -25.94
C PRO A 21 6.43 1.33 -26.19
N ALA A 22 6.44 2.64 -26.44
CA ALA A 22 7.68 3.38 -26.67
C ALA A 22 8.46 3.59 -25.36
N ALA A 23 7.75 3.93 -24.27
CA ALA A 23 8.33 4.00 -22.93
C ALA A 23 8.91 2.65 -22.48
N LEU A 24 8.16 1.56 -22.69
CA LEU A 24 8.62 0.21 -22.35
C LEU A 24 9.85 -0.20 -23.16
N ALA A 25 9.86 0.06 -24.47
CA ALA A 25 11.03 -0.26 -25.32
C ALA A 25 12.29 0.49 -24.86
N THR A 26 12.13 1.75 -24.46
CA THR A 26 13.22 2.56 -23.90
C THR A 26 13.71 1.97 -22.58
N TRP A 27 12.79 1.67 -21.66
CA TRP A 27 13.14 1.07 -20.37
C TRP A 27 13.83 -0.29 -20.53
N VAL A 28 13.39 -1.14 -21.46
CA VAL A 28 14.03 -2.43 -21.76
C VAL A 28 15.45 -2.23 -22.30
N ALA A 29 15.69 -1.18 -23.10
CA ALA A 29 17.02 -0.87 -23.58
C ALA A 29 17.96 -0.47 -22.43
N ASP A 30 17.47 0.33 -21.48
CA ASP A 30 18.23 0.80 -20.31
C ASP A 30 18.52 -0.32 -19.30
N HIS A 31 17.65 -1.33 -19.24
CA HIS A 31 17.76 -2.47 -18.32
C HIS A 31 18.30 -3.74 -18.99
N ARG A 32 18.92 -3.62 -20.17
CA ARG A 32 19.45 -4.77 -20.92
C ARG A 32 20.49 -5.53 -20.08
N GLY A 33 20.23 -6.83 -19.88
CA GLY A 33 21.11 -7.71 -19.11
C GLY A 33 20.74 -7.84 -17.63
N ALA A 34 19.77 -7.05 -17.15
CA ALA A 34 19.12 -7.30 -15.86
C ALA A 34 17.99 -8.34 -16.02
N LYS A 35 17.71 -9.10 -14.96
CA LYS A 35 16.45 -9.86 -14.87
C LYS A 35 15.34 -8.87 -14.53
N ALA A 36 14.58 -8.46 -15.53
CA ALA A 36 13.48 -7.53 -15.36
C ALA A 36 12.33 -7.94 -16.29
N ASP A 37 11.11 -7.89 -15.76
CA ASP A 37 9.89 -8.23 -16.47
C ASP A 37 8.91 -7.05 -16.45
N LEU A 38 7.66 -7.27 -16.87
CA LEU A 38 6.68 -6.20 -16.93
C LEU A 38 6.30 -5.68 -15.53
N HIS A 39 6.23 -6.56 -14.52
CA HIS A 39 6.02 -6.13 -13.14
C HIS A 39 7.15 -5.24 -12.67
N ALA A 40 8.38 -5.58 -13.05
CA ALA A 40 9.53 -4.78 -12.69
C ALA A 40 9.42 -3.34 -13.25
N TYR A 41 9.01 -3.21 -14.51
CA TYR A 41 8.70 -1.91 -15.13
C TYR A 41 7.59 -1.16 -14.40
N GLN A 42 6.48 -1.83 -14.07
CA GLN A 42 5.35 -1.20 -13.39
C GLN A 42 5.74 -0.71 -11.99
N LEU A 43 6.57 -1.45 -11.26
CA LEU A 43 7.11 -1.01 -9.98
C LEU A 43 7.93 0.29 -10.12
N ASP A 44 8.75 0.41 -11.15
CA ASP A 44 9.53 1.65 -11.41
C ASP A 44 8.59 2.82 -11.75
N CYS A 45 7.60 2.58 -12.61
CA CYS A 45 6.58 3.58 -12.94
C CYS A 45 5.75 4.01 -11.73
N SER A 46 5.51 3.12 -10.78
CA SER A 46 4.81 3.45 -9.53
C SER A 46 5.67 4.34 -8.61
N LEU A 47 7.00 4.12 -8.59
CA LEU A 47 7.92 4.75 -7.64
C LEU A 47 8.53 6.05 -8.15
N ALA A 48 9.02 6.08 -9.40
CA ALA A 48 9.81 7.18 -9.92
C ALA A 48 9.12 8.56 -9.81
N PRO A 49 7.81 8.71 -10.11
CA PRO A 49 7.10 9.98 -9.93
C PRO A 49 7.07 10.46 -8.47
N GLN A 50 7.00 9.53 -7.51
CA GLN A 50 7.00 9.85 -6.07
C GLN A 50 8.35 10.41 -5.63
N LEU A 51 9.44 9.81 -6.12
CA LEU A 51 10.80 10.24 -5.84
C LEU A 51 11.06 11.62 -6.44
N ALA A 52 10.70 11.81 -7.71
CA ALA A 52 10.86 13.08 -8.42
C ALA A 52 10.08 14.23 -7.75
N SER A 53 8.89 13.94 -7.23
CA SER A 53 8.04 14.93 -6.53
C SER A 53 8.50 15.22 -5.09
N GLY A 54 9.44 14.46 -4.54
CA GLY A 54 9.94 14.65 -3.18
C GLY A 54 9.02 14.10 -2.08
N ILE A 55 8.27 13.02 -2.34
CA ILE A 55 7.47 12.36 -1.30
C ILE A 55 8.38 11.89 -0.15
N THR A 56 7.97 12.20 1.09
CA THR A 56 8.79 11.94 2.29
C THR A 56 8.94 10.44 2.52
N PHE A 57 7.82 9.71 2.48
CA PHE A 57 7.74 8.26 2.66
C PHE A 57 7.16 7.61 1.39
N PRO A 58 8.00 7.26 0.40
CA PRO A 58 7.56 6.65 -0.85
C PRO A 58 7.14 5.19 -0.67
N CYS A 59 6.21 4.74 -1.52
CA CYS A 59 5.64 3.40 -1.50
C CYS A 59 5.44 2.90 -2.93
N ALA A 60 6.23 1.91 -3.36
CA ALA A 60 6.13 1.32 -4.69
C ALA A 60 5.12 0.17 -4.73
N GLY A 61 4.49 -0.08 -5.86
CA GLY A 61 3.49 -1.13 -6.01
C GLY A 61 2.06 -0.63 -5.83
N GLY A 62 1.12 -1.58 -5.88
CA GLY A 62 -0.31 -1.34 -5.98
C GLY A 62 -1.09 -2.65 -6.13
N LEU A 63 -2.37 -2.57 -6.45
CA LEU A 63 -3.23 -3.70 -6.78
C LEU A 63 -2.70 -4.48 -7.99
N PHE A 64 -2.05 -3.82 -8.95
CA PHE A 64 -1.41 -4.51 -10.09
C PHE A 64 -0.38 -5.58 -9.68
N CYS A 65 0.12 -5.55 -8.43
CA CYS A 65 1.01 -6.60 -7.90
C CYS A 65 0.29 -7.93 -7.61
N GLN A 66 -1.03 -8.01 -7.81
CA GLN A 66 -1.83 -9.22 -7.62
C GLN A 66 -1.27 -10.43 -8.38
N ASP A 67 -0.91 -10.26 -9.64
CA ASP A 67 -0.41 -11.36 -10.48
C ASP A 67 0.94 -11.86 -9.95
N ARG A 68 1.86 -10.96 -9.61
CA ARG A 68 3.12 -11.32 -8.95
C ARG A 68 2.91 -12.08 -7.65
N ILE A 69 1.93 -11.70 -6.83
CA ILE A 69 1.64 -12.42 -5.58
C ILE A 69 1.09 -13.82 -5.89
N ARG A 70 0.17 -13.95 -6.85
CA ARG A 70 -0.37 -15.24 -7.28
C ARG A 70 0.72 -16.16 -7.83
N GLU A 71 1.69 -15.63 -8.58
CA GLU A 71 2.87 -16.38 -9.05
C GLU A 71 3.72 -16.94 -7.91
N CYS A 72 3.75 -16.25 -6.77
CA CYS A 72 4.51 -16.67 -5.59
C CYS A 72 3.79 -17.76 -4.76
N LEU A 73 2.48 -17.93 -4.95
CA LEU A 73 1.67 -18.89 -4.21
C LEU A 73 1.62 -20.22 -4.95
N ILE A 74 2.26 -21.23 -4.37
CA ILE A 74 2.18 -22.62 -4.83
C ILE A 74 0.92 -23.25 -4.22
N GLY A 75 0.26 -24.12 -4.98
CA GLY A 75 -1.00 -24.77 -4.58
C GLY A 75 -2.25 -24.11 -5.18
N LEU A 76 -2.06 -23.05 -5.98
CA LEU A 76 -3.12 -22.42 -6.76
C LEU A 76 -3.31 -23.12 -8.12
N ASN A 77 -4.57 -23.28 -8.51
CA ASN A 77 -4.94 -23.58 -9.89
C ASN A 77 -5.33 -22.28 -10.59
N ALA A 78 -4.56 -21.88 -11.60
CA ALA A 78 -4.76 -20.62 -12.32
C ALA A 78 -6.08 -20.56 -13.09
N GLU A 79 -6.56 -21.69 -13.63
CA GLU A 79 -7.83 -21.74 -14.38
C GLU A 79 -9.05 -21.60 -13.47
N MET A 80 -8.94 -22.12 -12.24
CA MET A 80 -10.04 -22.12 -11.26
C MET A 80 -10.00 -20.92 -10.31
N GLU A 81 -8.91 -20.14 -10.35
CA GLU A 81 -8.62 -19.06 -9.41
C GLU A 81 -8.79 -19.51 -7.95
N ALA A 82 -8.33 -20.72 -7.64
CA ALA A 82 -8.59 -21.37 -6.37
C ALA A 82 -7.37 -22.10 -5.82
N ALA A 83 -7.27 -22.13 -4.49
CA ALA A 83 -6.38 -23.03 -3.77
C ALA A 83 -6.96 -24.45 -3.84
N VAL A 84 -6.23 -25.35 -4.50
CA VAL A 84 -6.62 -26.76 -4.67
C VAL A 84 -5.72 -27.73 -3.91
N GLU A 85 -4.60 -27.21 -3.40
CA GLU A 85 -3.61 -27.89 -2.56
C GLU A 85 -3.18 -26.96 -1.42
N GLU A 86 -2.31 -27.47 -0.54
CA GLU A 86 -1.71 -26.67 0.53
C GLU A 86 -0.91 -25.49 -0.05
N ILE A 87 -1.02 -24.34 0.61
CA ILE A 87 -0.38 -23.11 0.16
C ILE A 87 1.07 -23.10 0.63
N HIS A 88 1.99 -23.01 -0.35
CA HIS A 88 3.39 -22.71 -0.10
C HIS A 88 3.80 -21.43 -0.83
N VAL A 89 4.97 -20.90 -0.50
CA VAL A 89 5.45 -19.62 -1.03
C VAL A 89 6.82 -19.76 -1.67
N GLU A 90 6.95 -19.31 -2.92
CA GLU A 90 8.22 -18.98 -3.57
C GLU A 90 8.41 -17.45 -3.48
N THR A 91 9.51 -16.97 -2.89
CA THR A 91 9.72 -15.54 -2.61
C THR A 91 10.81 -14.87 -3.44
N ARG A 92 11.50 -15.60 -4.32
CA ARG A 92 12.69 -15.11 -5.02
C ARG A 92 12.38 -13.91 -5.88
N ALA A 93 11.32 -13.96 -6.69
CA ALA A 93 10.96 -12.85 -7.58
C ALA A 93 10.64 -11.58 -6.77
N LEU A 94 9.85 -11.71 -5.68
CA LEU A 94 9.53 -10.61 -4.77
C LEU A 94 10.77 -10.05 -4.07
N ALA A 95 11.70 -10.90 -3.66
CA ALA A 95 12.95 -10.47 -3.04
C ALA A 95 13.86 -9.72 -4.04
N GLU A 96 13.94 -10.19 -5.28
CA GLU A 96 14.67 -9.52 -6.37
C GLU A 96 14.04 -8.13 -6.68
N ASP A 97 12.71 -8.05 -6.76
CA ASP A 97 11.98 -6.79 -6.92
C ASP A 97 12.22 -5.81 -5.75
N ALA A 98 12.12 -6.30 -4.50
CA ALA A 98 12.37 -5.50 -3.30
C ALA A 98 13.81 -4.99 -3.20
N ALA A 99 14.80 -5.82 -3.56
CA ALA A 99 16.22 -5.43 -3.56
C ALA A 99 16.49 -4.31 -4.56
N ARG A 100 15.89 -4.39 -5.75
CA ARG A 100 15.99 -3.34 -6.78
C ARG A 100 15.40 -2.02 -6.30
N LEU A 101 14.20 -2.04 -5.73
CA LEU A 101 13.58 -0.84 -5.15
C LEU A 101 14.43 -0.25 -4.03
N ALA A 102 14.95 -1.09 -3.13
CA ALA A 102 15.79 -0.64 -2.02
C ALA A 102 17.12 -0.02 -2.49
N ALA A 103 17.61 -0.39 -3.67
CA ALA A 103 18.79 0.20 -4.29
C ALA A 103 18.54 1.65 -4.74
N GLU A 104 17.33 1.98 -5.18
CA GLU A 104 16.92 3.33 -5.59
C GLU A 104 16.81 4.29 -4.38
N LYS A 105 16.13 3.87 -3.30
CA LYS A 105 16.03 4.68 -2.07
C LYS A 105 15.81 3.81 -0.83
N LYS A 106 16.63 4.03 0.19
CA LYS A 106 16.40 3.44 1.52
C LYS A 106 15.10 3.95 2.11
N GLY A 107 14.39 3.10 2.84
CA GLY A 107 13.15 3.50 3.51
C GLY A 107 11.87 3.31 2.69
N ILE A 108 11.96 2.79 1.46
CA ILE A 108 10.78 2.51 0.61
C ILE A 108 9.88 1.47 1.27
N TRP A 109 8.57 1.70 1.18
CA TRP A 109 7.54 0.72 1.47
C TRP A 109 7.03 0.07 0.17
N CYS A 110 6.39 -1.08 0.29
CA CYS A 110 5.74 -1.73 -0.84
C CYS A 110 4.24 -1.86 -0.63
N ALA A 111 3.45 -1.41 -1.59
CA ALA A 111 2.01 -1.63 -1.63
C ALA A 111 1.70 -2.94 -2.36
N LEU A 112 0.84 -3.74 -1.74
CA LEU A 112 0.40 -5.05 -2.21
C LEU A 112 -1.11 -5.16 -1.97
N PRO A 113 -1.89 -5.86 -2.80
CA PRO A 113 -3.27 -6.20 -2.43
C PRO A 113 -3.28 -7.05 -1.15
N ALA A 114 -4.28 -6.83 -0.29
CA ALA A 114 -4.55 -7.69 0.87
C ALA A 114 -4.99 -9.10 0.42
N PRO A 115 -4.85 -10.14 1.28
CA PRO A 115 -5.14 -11.51 0.87
C PRO A 115 -6.57 -11.70 0.32
N SER A 116 -7.58 -11.16 0.99
CA SER A 116 -8.99 -11.15 0.54
C SER A 116 -9.21 -10.44 -0.78
N SER A 117 -8.35 -9.47 -1.11
CA SER A 117 -8.41 -8.71 -2.37
C SER A 117 -7.81 -9.48 -3.55
N LEU A 118 -7.14 -10.62 -3.31
CA LEU A 118 -6.64 -11.49 -4.39
C LEU A 118 -7.76 -12.27 -5.08
N GLY A 119 -8.96 -12.39 -4.50
CA GLY A 119 -10.08 -13.11 -5.11
C GLY A 119 -9.84 -14.62 -5.28
N ILE A 120 -8.98 -15.22 -4.45
CA ILE A 120 -8.69 -16.66 -4.51
C ILE A 120 -9.74 -17.42 -3.70
N ALA A 121 -10.39 -18.40 -4.33
CA ALA A 121 -11.34 -19.27 -3.64
C ALA A 121 -10.63 -20.41 -2.90
N ASP A 122 -11.08 -20.75 -1.69
CA ASP A 122 -10.63 -21.95 -0.98
C ASP A 122 -11.41 -23.19 -1.43
N ARG A 123 -10.71 -24.19 -1.98
CA ARG A 123 -11.26 -25.52 -2.27
C ARG A 123 -10.54 -26.66 -1.54
N TYR A 124 -9.41 -26.36 -0.91
CA TYR A 124 -8.54 -27.32 -0.25
C TYR A 124 -8.85 -27.42 1.24
N TYR A 125 -8.74 -26.31 1.98
CA TYR A 125 -8.89 -26.29 3.44
C TYR A 125 -10.35 -26.49 3.84
N ARG A 126 -11.27 -25.81 3.15
CA ARG A 126 -12.73 -25.83 3.38
C ARG A 126 -13.10 -25.44 4.82
N ASP A 127 -12.21 -24.72 5.46
CA ASP A 127 -12.34 -24.15 6.79
C ASP A 127 -11.79 -22.72 6.74
N ASN A 128 -12.61 -21.76 7.15
CA ASN A 128 -12.27 -20.36 7.00
C ASN A 128 -11.09 -19.93 7.88
N GLU A 129 -10.97 -20.51 9.08
CA GLU A 129 -9.88 -20.17 9.99
C GLU A 129 -8.55 -20.75 9.49
N GLU A 130 -8.56 -22.00 9.02
CA GLU A 130 -7.39 -22.64 8.43
C GLU A 130 -6.95 -21.94 7.14
N TRP A 131 -7.89 -21.57 6.27
CA TRP A 131 -7.63 -20.78 5.07
C TRP A 131 -7.01 -19.42 5.39
N CYS A 132 -7.61 -18.68 6.31
CA CYS A 132 -7.09 -17.37 6.72
C CYS A 132 -5.69 -17.49 7.35
N ALA A 133 -5.47 -18.50 8.20
CA ALA A 133 -4.15 -18.78 8.77
C ALA A 133 -3.11 -19.10 7.69
N ALA A 134 -3.46 -19.91 6.69
CA ALA A 134 -2.57 -20.25 5.59
C ALA A 134 -2.20 -19.01 4.76
N MET A 135 -3.19 -18.21 4.35
CA MET A 135 -2.96 -17.00 3.55
C MET A 135 -2.17 -15.94 4.31
N THR A 136 -2.50 -15.68 5.57
CA THR A 136 -1.76 -14.72 6.39
C THR A 136 -0.32 -15.18 6.65
N ASN A 137 -0.08 -16.48 6.84
CA ASN A 137 1.28 -17.03 6.95
C ASN A 137 2.07 -16.90 5.64
N ALA A 138 1.43 -17.12 4.49
CA ALA A 138 2.05 -16.89 3.19
C ALA A 138 2.47 -15.42 3.04
N TYR A 139 1.58 -14.48 3.37
CA TYR A 139 1.87 -13.05 3.35
C TYR A 139 2.99 -12.66 4.31
N ARG A 140 3.01 -13.17 5.54
CA ARG A 140 4.12 -12.93 6.49
C ARG A 140 5.46 -13.36 5.89
N THR A 141 5.48 -14.50 5.20
CA THR A 141 6.68 -15.05 4.53
C THR A 141 7.14 -14.15 3.39
N MET A 142 6.24 -13.77 2.47
CA MET A 142 6.53 -12.86 1.35
C MET A 142 7.03 -11.50 1.86
N MET A 143 6.28 -10.86 2.76
CA MET A 143 6.65 -9.56 3.32
C MET A 143 7.97 -9.61 4.08
N ARG A 144 8.28 -10.73 4.76
CA ARG A 144 9.58 -10.89 5.42
C ARG A 144 10.71 -10.96 4.40
N ALA A 145 10.57 -11.78 3.35
CA ALA A 145 11.58 -11.89 2.31
C ALA A 145 11.88 -10.53 1.65
N MET A 146 10.84 -9.75 1.36
CA MET A 146 11.01 -8.39 0.84
C MET A 146 11.76 -7.48 1.83
N ARG A 147 11.43 -7.50 3.12
CA ARG A 147 12.16 -6.70 4.12
C ARG A 147 13.61 -7.12 4.27
N ASP A 148 13.87 -8.42 4.24
CA ASP A 148 15.22 -8.96 4.29
C ASP A 148 16.02 -8.53 3.05
N ALA A 149 15.35 -8.23 1.93
CA ALA A 149 15.91 -7.63 0.72
C ALA A 149 16.01 -6.09 0.74
N GLY A 150 15.47 -5.41 1.77
CA GLY A 150 15.74 -3.99 2.04
C GLY A 150 14.53 -3.05 2.09
N VAL A 151 13.32 -3.51 1.78
CA VAL A 151 12.12 -2.65 1.96
C VAL A 151 11.77 -2.48 3.44
N SER A 152 11.16 -1.35 3.79
CA SER A 152 11.00 -0.94 5.19
C SER A 152 9.68 -1.38 5.83
N GLY A 153 8.68 -1.70 5.03
CA GLY A 153 7.33 -2.06 5.46
C GLY A 153 6.40 -2.20 4.26
N HIS A 154 5.13 -2.51 4.52
CA HIS A 154 4.13 -2.76 3.48
C HIS A 154 2.84 -1.99 3.72
N VAL A 155 2.18 -1.61 2.63
CA VAL A 155 0.79 -1.18 2.62
C VAL A 155 -0.03 -2.30 1.99
N LEU A 156 -1.02 -2.83 2.71
CA LEU A 156 -1.94 -3.84 2.22
C LEU A 156 -3.23 -3.16 1.77
N ILE A 157 -3.44 -3.08 0.46
CA ILE A 157 -4.57 -2.40 -0.15
C ILE A 157 -5.78 -3.33 -0.14
N CYS A 158 -6.86 -2.87 0.48
CA CYS A 158 -8.05 -3.66 0.74
C CYS A 158 -9.21 -3.16 -0.13
N THR A 159 -9.79 -4.04 -0.93
CA THR A 159 -11.11 -3.80 -1.54
C THR A 159 -12.24 -4.16 -0.56
N THR A 160 -11.99 -5.13 0.30
CA THR A 160 -12.80 -5.50 1.46
C THR A 160 -11.88 -5.57 2.67
N VAL A 161 -12.32 -5.07 3.82
CA VAL A 161 -11.56 -5.18 5.08
C VAL A 161 -12.02 -6.44 5.80
N ASP A 162 -11.13 -7.43 5.89
CA ASP A 162 -11.35 -8.67 6.63
C ASP A 162 -10.72 -8.57 8.03
N ASP A 163 -11.52 -8.78 9.07
CA ASP A 163 -11.11 -8.66 10.48
C ASP A 163 -9.97 -9.61 10.84
N GLN A 164 -10.02 -10.86 10.39
CA GLN A 164 -9.01 -11.86 10.71
C GLN A 164 -7.68 -11.56 10.02
N GLU A 165 -7.73 -11.08 8.78
CA GLU A 165 -6.54 -10.65 8.04
C GLU A 165 -5.86 -9.45 8.70
N VAL A 166 -6.65 -8.43 9.07
CA VAL A 166 -6.13 -7.22 9.71
C VAL A 166 -5.54 -7.57 11.07
N ALA A 167 -6.27 -8.32 11.91
CA ALA A 167 -5.79 -8.80 13.21
C ALA A 167 -4.48 -9.59 13.10
N SER A 168 -4.34 -10.37 12.03
CA SER A 168 -3.18 -11.23 11.80
C SER A 168 -1.95 -10.49 11.27
N LEU A 169 -2.15 -9.52 10.37
CA LEU A 169 -1.06 -8.93 9.60
C LEU A 169 -0.73 -7.50 9.99
N ALA A 170 -1.67 -6.72 10.51
CA ALA A 170 -1.44 -5.33 10.85
C ALA A 170 -0.37 -5.19 11.94
N GLY A 171 0.43 -4.14 11.83
CA GLY A 171 1.43 -3.82 12.85
C GLY A 171 2.49 -2.83 12.36
N LYS A 172 3.61 -2.79 13.06
CA LYS A 172 4.68 -1.79 12.79
C LYS A 172 5.23 -1.82 11.35
N LYS A 173 5.11 -2.95 10.66
CA LYS A 173 5.73 -3.22 9.35
C LYS A 173 4.73 -3.55 8.24
N ALA A 174 3.44 -3.48 8.54
CA ALA A 174 2.33 -3.72 7.61
C ALA A 174 1.15 -2.85 8.03
N PHE A 175 0.69 -2.01 7.12
CA PHE A 175 -0.39 -1.05 7.33
C PHE A 175 -1.52 -1.37 6.35
N PHE A 176 -2.76 -1.46 6.83
CA PHE A 176 -3.90 -1.71 5.96
C PHE A 176 -4.49 -0.40 5.45
N PHE A 177 -4.74 -0.34 4.15
CA PHE A 177 -5.33 0.82 3.49
C PHE A 177 -6.53 0.38 2.67
N ALA A 178 -7.71 0.91 3.01
CA ALA A 178 -8.90 0.79 2.18
C ALA A 178 -9.13 2.14 1.48
N PRO A 179 -8.95 2.25 0.14
CA PRO A 179 -9.21 3.49 -0.59
C PRO A 179 -10.66 3.97 -0.47
N GLU A 180 -11.60 3.03 -0.45
CA GLU A 180 -13.04 3.27 -0.31
C GLU A 180 -13.61 2.39 0.81
N PRO A 181 -13.41 2.74 2.09
CA PRO A 181 -13.93 1.94 3.20
C PRO A 181 -15.47 1.94 3.19
N ARG A 182 -16.09 0.79 3.47
CA ARG A 182 -17.54 0.60 3.52
C ARG A 182 -17.96 -0.11 4.79
N GLY A 183 -19.18 0.15 5.26
CA GLY A 183 -19.70 -0.48 6.48
C GLY A 183 -18.81 -0.18 7.68
N THR A 184 -18.42 -1.23 8.41
CA THR A 184 -17.58 -1.16 9.62
C THR A 184 -16.09 -1.18 9.33
N ALA A 185 -15.67 -0.95 8.08
CA ALA A 185 -14.27 -1.05 7.67
C ALA A 185 -13.35 -0.11 8.45
N LEU A 186 -13.80 1.11 8.79
CA LEU A 186 -13.00 2.05 9.57
C LEU A 186 -12.79 1.55 11.00
N GLU A 187 -13.85 1.08 11.66
CA GLU A 187 -13.77 0.47 12.99
C GLU A 187 -12.79 -0.70 13.00
N THR A 188 -12.91 -1.64 12.06
CA THR A 188 -12.02 -2.81 11.97
C THR A 188 -10.56 -2.39 11.77
N LEU A 189 -10.29 -1.39 10.93
CA LEU A 189 -8.93 -0.86 10.78
C LEU A 189 -8.46 -0.25 12.11
N MET A 190 -9.22 0.66 12.71
CA MET A 190 -8.84 1.38 13.92
C MET A 190 -8.62 0.46 15.15
N GLU A 191 -9.29 -0.69 15.21
CA GLU A 191 -9.11 -1.70 16.26
C GLU A 191 -7.67 -2.25 16.29
N TYR A 192 -7.05 -2.46 15.11
CA TYR A 192 -5.75 -3.13 15.01
C TYR A 192 -4.59 -2.22 14.57
N GLN A 193 -4.86 -1.00 14.10
CA GLN A 193 -3.83 -0.02 13.74
C GLN A 193 -4.02 1.33 14.43
N ARG A 194 -2.91 1.85 14.97
CA ARG A 194 -2.84 3.19 15.60
C ARG A 194 -2.72 4.34 14.62
N GLU A 195 -2.56 4.02 13.34
CA GLU A 195 -2.50 4.96 12.23
C GLU A 195 -3.70 4.68 11.33
N ILE A 196 -4.31 5.72 10.74
CA ILE A 196 -5.42 5.56 9.79
C ILE A 196 -5.22 6.47 8.58
N ALA A 197 -5.55 5.95 7.40
CA ALA A 197 -5.57 6.71 6.15
C ALA A 197 -7.02 6.95 5.73
N VAL A 198 -7.41 8.22 5.62
CA VAL A 198 -8.79 8.62 5.34
C VAL A 198 -8.84 9.77 4.35
N SER A 199 -9.82 9.75 3.46
CA SER A 199 -10.11 10.88 2.58
C SER A 199 -10.86 11.99 3.34
N PRO A 200 -10.82 13.25 2.86
CA PRO A 200 -11.57 14.36 3.46
C PRO A 200 -13.05 14.06 3.72
N LYS A 201 -13.68 13.27 2.85
CA LYS A 201 -15.11 12.91 2.93
C LYS A 201 -15.45 12.04 4.14
N MET A 202 -14.50 11.24 4.61
CA MET A 202 -14.70 10.29 5.72
C MET A 202 -14.09 10.80 7.03
N LEU A 203 -13.50 11.99 7.02
CA LEU A 203 -12.66 12.45 8.10
C LEU A 203 -13.44 12.73 9.38
N GLU A 204 -14.61 13.35 9.28
CA GLU A 204 -15.50 13.59 10.43
C GLU A 204 -15.90 12.26 11.10
N THR A 205 -16.36 11.29 10.30
CA THR A 205 -16.69 9.94 10.79
C THR A 205 -15.50 9.28 11.48
N ALA A 206 -14.31 9.38 10.89
CA ALA A 206 -13.10 8.81 11.46
C ALA A 206 -12.71 9.47 12.79
N ILE A 207 -12.85 10.79 12.92
CA ILE A 207 -12.58 11.53 14.16
C ILE A 207 -13.59 11.15 15.26
N ASP A 208 -14.87 11.04 14.93
CA ASP A 208 -15.90 10.61 15.87
C ASP A 208 -15.61 9.20 16.42
N LEU A 209 -15.20 8.29 15.53
CA LEU A 209 -14.81 6.92 15.88
C LEU A 209 -13.51 6.87 16.68
N ALA A 210 -12.53 7.73 16.38
CA ALA A 210 -11.21 7.68 17.02
C ALA A 210 -11.25 7.79 18.55
N ASN A 211 -12.30 8.36 19.14
CA ASN A 211 -12.49 8.36 20.60
C ASN A 211 -12.66 6.97 21.22
N GLN A 212 -13.01 5.97 20.41
CA GLN A 212 -13.23 4.57 20.83
C GLN A 212 -12.00 3.69 20.62
N TYR A 213 -10.97 4.19 19.95
CA TYR A 213 -9.79 3.43 19.52
C TYR A 213 -8.47 4.15 19.87
N GLU A 214 -7.34 3.45 19.76
CA GLU A 214 -6.01 4.02 20.06
C GLU A 214 -5.37 4.74 18.85
N VAL A 215 -6.17 5.34 17.97
CA VAL A 215 -5.67 6.05 16.79
C VAL A 215 -4.97 7.35 17.21
N ASN A 216 -3.70 7.48 16.83
CA ASN A 216 -2.88 8.66 17.16
C ASN A 216 -2.05 9.18 15.99
N ARG A 217 -2.22 8.61 14.79
CA ARG A 217 -1.59 9.10 13.55
C ARG A 217 -2.61 9.12 12.43
N TRP A 218 -2.58 10.21 11.67
CA TRP A 218 -3.55 10.51 10.64
C TRP A 218 -2.85 10.72 9.30
N ILE A 219 -3.24 9.93 8.30
CA ILE A 219 -2.85 10.12 6.90
C ILE A 219 -4.09 10.68 6.17
N ILE A 220 -4.04 11.96 5.82
CA ILE A 220 -5.14 12.60 5.06
C ILE A 220 -4.88 12.32 3.57
N VAL A 221 -5.61 11.37 3.00
CA VAL A 221 -5.49 11.00 1.58
C VAL A 221 -6.05 12.12 0.72
N ASP A 222 -5.27 12.58 -0.27
CA ASP A 222 -5.62 13.73 -1.11
C ASP A 222 -5.94 14.99 -0.26
N PRO A 223 -4.97 15.48 0.53
CA PRO A 223 -5.24 16.50 1.54
C PRO A 223 -5.70 17.80 0.90
N ASP A 224 -6.59 18.51 1.60
CA ASP A 224 -6.92 19.90 1.35
C ASP A 224 -6.82 20.73 2.63
N LYS A 225 -6.97 22.06 2.50
CA LYS A 225 -6.79 22.98 3.62
C LYS A 225 -7.81 22.77 4.74
N GLU A 226 -9.04 22.40 4.42
CA GLU A 226 -10.09 22.23 5.42
C GLU A 226 -9.93 20.89 6.14
N ALA A 227 -9.60 19.83 5.40
CA ALA A 227 -9.27 18.53 5.98
C ALA A 227 -8.07 18.62 6.93
N ILE A 228 -6.98 19.30 6.52
CA ILE A 228 -5.81 19.49 7.38
C ILE A 228 -6.18 20.24 8.66
N ARG A 229 -6.95 21.34 8.56
CA ARG A 229 -7.40 22.09 9.74
C ARG A 229 -8.26 21.24 10.67
N LEU A 230 -9.16 20.44 10.11
CA LEU A 230 -10.05 19.56 10.87
C LEU A 230 -9.25 18.51 11.66
N VAL A 231 -8.22 17.89 11.07
CA VAL A 231 -7.37 16.97 11.84
C VAL A 231 -6.53 17.71 12.88
N LEU A 232 -5.97 18.87 12.54
CA LEU A 232 -5.15 19.66 13.47
C LEU A 232 -5.92 20.23 14.67
N SER A 233 -7.26 20.27 14.62
CA SER A 233 -8.06 20.58 15.82
C SER A 233 -8.19 19.41 16.80
N HIS A 234 -7.79 18.20 16.39
CA HIS A 234 -7.91 16.95 17.16
C HIS A 234 -6.56 16.28 17.45
N ALA A 235 -5.55 16.49 16.60
CA ALA A 235 -4.24 15.86 16.69
C ALA A 235 -3.12 16.89 16.49
N ASP A 236 -1.94 16.59 17.06
CA ASP A 236 -0.76 17.42 16.91
C ASP A 236 -0.17 17.33 15.50
N ALA A 237 0.53 18.37 15.03
CA ALA A 237 1.05 18.42 13.67
C ALA A 237 2.06 17.29 13.33
N ASP A 238 2.76 16.72 14.32
CA ASP A 238 3.68 15.59 14.15
C ASP A 238 2.97 14.22 14.06
N GLN A 239 1.66 14.20 14.30
CA GLN A 239 0.76 13.06 14.12
C GLN A 239 0.06 13.08 12.77
N VAL A 240 0.17 14.16 11.99
CA VAL A 240 -0.53 14.34 10.72
C VAL A 240 0.41 14.24 9.52
N THR A 241 0.01 13.48 8.52
CA THR A 241 0.73 13.28 7.26
C THR A 241 -0.20 13.48 6.07
N GLY A 242 0.26 14.12 5.00
CA GLY A 242 -0.44 14.18 3.73
C GLY A 242 -0.26 12.86 2.95
N GLY A 243 -1.34 12.16 2.69
CA GLY A 243 -1.36 10.88 1.98
C GLY A 243 -1.68 11.02 0.50
N GLY A 244 -1.26 10.04 -0.30
CA GLY A 244 -1.73 9.88 -1.67
C GLY A 244 -1.72 8.43 -2.13
N TYR A 245 -2.64 8.11 -3.02
CA TYR A 245 -2.74 6.84 -3.74
C TYR A 245 -3.14 7.15 -5.17
N CYS A 246 -2.21 6.97 -6.11
CA CYS A 246 -2.42 7.36 -7.50
C CYS A 246 -3.14 6.24 -8.26
N THR A 247 -4.34 6.48 -8.79
CA THR A 247 -5.09 5.48 -9.59
C THR A 247 -5.08 5.75 -11.10
N GLU A 248 -4.43 6.85 -11.55
CA GLU A 248 -4.43 7.32 -12.94
C GLU A 248 -3.04 7.87 -13.34
N GLU A 249 -2.96 8.77 -14.32
CA GLU A 249 -1.71 9.41 -14.75
C GLU A 249 -0.99 10.12 -13.58
N CYS A 250 -0.01 9.44 -13.00
CA CYS A 250 0.75 9.93 -11.85
C CYS A 250 1.67 11.13 -12.14
N GLY A 251 1.66 11.66 -13.38
CA GLY A 251 2.62 12.65 -13.87
C GLY A 251 2.66 13.92 -13.03
N SER A 252 1.50 14.48 -12.64
CA SER A 252 1.45 15.67 -11.75
C SER A 252 0.81 15.39 -10.39
N TYR A 253 0.27 14.19 -10.18
CA TYR A 253 -0.48 13.83 -8.97
C TYR A 253 0.37 14.02 -7.70
N TRP A 254 1.57 13.44 -7.66
CA TRP A 254 2.43 13.49 -6.48
C TRP A 254 2.95 14.90 -6.16
N GLU A 255 3.22 15.72 -7.19
CA GLU A 255 3.53 17.13 -6.98
C GLU A 255 2.38 17.88 -6.31
N GLN A 256 1.14 17.56 -6.69
CA GLN A 256 -0.04 18.17 -6.06
C GLN A 256 -0.17 17.73 -4.61
N ILE A 257 0.11 16.47 -4.27
CA ILE A 257 0.12 16.00 -2.88
C ILE A 257 1.12 16.80 -2.05
N VAL A 258 2.36 16.96 -2.52
CA VAL A 258 3.39 17.73 -1.81
C VAL A 258 2.99 19.20 -1.66
N LYS A 259 2.42 19.82 -2.71
CA LYS A 259 1.95 21.22 -2.65
C LYS A 259 0.76 21.41 -1.70
N LYS A 260 -0.15 20.45 -1.63
CA LYS A 260 -1.36 20.52 -0.80
C LYS A 260 -1.12 20.12 0.66
N ALA A 261 -0.10 19.30 0.95
CA ALA A 261 0.29 18.89 2.29
C ALA A 261 1.01 20.02 3.06
N ALA A 262 0.34 21.15 3.22
CA ALA A 262 0.84 22.29 3.97
C ALA A 262 -0.33 23.09 4.58
N TYR A 263 -0.11 23.65 5.75
CA TYR A 263 -1.08 24.52 6.43
C TYR A 263 -0.49 25.88 6.76
N ILE A 264 -1.37 26.80 7.12
CA ILE A 264 -1.00 28.15 7.51
C ILE A 264 -1.10 28.24 9.02
N MET A 265 -0.03 28.71 9.65
CA MET A 265 0.07 29.02 11.08
C MET A 265 -0.13 30.51 11.33
#